data_AF-A0AAV5II02-F1
#
_entry.id   AF-A0AAV5II02-F1
#
_cell.length_a   1.000
_cell.length_b   1.000
_cell.length_c   1.000
_cell.angle_alpha   90.00
_cell.angle_beta   90.00
_cell.angle_gamma   90.00
#
_symmetry.space_group_name_H-M   'P 1'
#
loop_
_entity.id
_entity.type
_entity.pdbx_description
1 polymer ?
#
loop_
_entity_poly.entity_id
_entity_poly.type
_entity_poly.pdbx_seq_one_letter_code
_entity_poly.pdbx_strand_id
1 'polypeptide(L)'
;MCEALISLLQLSDSPGIVYVSSSAGKLEYVSNEWAKAVLGDVENLTEERVDGVLSQYLKDYKEGSWETKGWPAYLSAYKLSKAAMNADTRILAKKYPGICINCVCPGYVKTDINYYTGI
;
A
#
# COMPACT_ATOMS: atom_id res chain seq x y z
N MET A 1 -3.44 -8.54 8.41
CA MET A 1 -2.55 -8.70 9.61
C MET A 1 -2.97 -7.82 10.78
N CYS A 2 -3.26 -6.53 10.58
CA CYS A 2 -3.73 -5.65 11.66
C CYS A 2 -5.08 -6.08 12.28
N GLU A 3 -5.92 -6.79 11.52
CA GLU A 3 -7.23 -7.28 11.98
C GLU A 3 -7.19 -8.09 13.27
N ALA A 4 -6.13 -8.89 13.49
CA ALA A 4 -5.99 -9.71 14.70
C ALA A 4 -5.91 -8.89 15.99
N LEU A 5 -5.53 -7.61 15.90
CA LEU A 5 -5.39 -6.71 17.06
C LEU A 5 -6.57 -5.73 17.18
N ILE A 6 -7.54 -5.74 16.27
CA ILE A 6 -8.64 -4.77 16.26
C ILE A 6 -9.48 -4.86 17.54
N SER A 7 -9.83 -6.06 17.98
CA SER A 7 -10.62 -6.25 19.21
C SER A 7 -9.90 -5.71 20.45
N LEU A 8 -8.56 -5.75 20.47
CA LEU A 8 -7.76 -5.19 21.57
C LEU A 8 -7.65 -3.67 21.45
N LEU A 9 -7.47 -3.14 20.22
CA LEU A 9 -7.44 -1.71 19.97
C LEU A 9 -8.76 -1.04 20.36
N GLN A 10 -9.90 -1.70 20.15
CA GLN A 10 -11.22 -1.19 20.54
C GLN A 10 -11.39 -1.03 22.07
N LEU A 11 -10.50 -1.58 22.89
CA LEU A 11 -10.48 -1.36 24.34
C LEU A 11 -9.77 -0.06 24.76
N SER A 12 -9.06 0.60 23.84
CA SER A 12 -8.39 1.88 24.10
C SER A 12 -9.37 3.05 23.99
N ASP A 13 -9.20 4.07 24.84
CA ASP A 13 -9.91 5.34 24.72
C ASP A 13 -9.43 6.18 23.51
N SER A 14 -8.26 5.85 22.95
CA SER A 14 -7.69 6.54 21.78
C SER A 14 -6.86 5.57 20.92
N PRO A 15 -7.51 4.66 20.15
CA PRO A 15 -6.79 3.68 19.36
C PRO A 15 -6.22 4.27 18.06
N GLY A 16 -5.01 3.85 17.73
CA GLY A 16 -4.30 4.29 16.53
C GLY A 16 -3.53 3.17 15.83
N ILE A 17 -3.55 3.20 14.50
CA ILE A 17 -2.73 2.34 13.64
C ILE A 17 -1.96 3.25 12.68
N VAL A 18 -0.64 3.08 12.62
CA VAL A 18 0.22 3.81 11.69
C VAL A 18 0.94 2.82 10.78
N TYR A 19 0.62 2.87 9.50
CA TYR A 19 1.34 2.16 8.47
C TYR A 19 2.57 2.96 8.02
N VAL A 20 3.75 2.37 8.17
CA VAL A 20 5.00 2.94 7.64
C VAL A 20 5.06 2.68 6.13
N SER A 21 4.57 3.65 5.36
CA SER A 21 4.51 3.60 3.90
C SER A 21 5.71 4.32 3.26
N SER A 22 5.56 4.81 2.03
CA SER A 22 6.56 5.57 1.28
C SER A 22 5.91 6.52 0.28
N SER A 23 6.58 7.63 -0.04
CA SER A 23 6.18 8.50 -1.14
C SER A 23 6.18 7.77 -2.49
N ALA A 24 6.94 6.69 -2.63
CA ALA A 24 6.91 5.82 -3.80
C ALA A 24 5.57 5.09 -4.00
N GLY A 25 4.73 5.01 -2.96
CA GLY A 25 3.38 4.43 -3.03
C GLY A 25 2.30 5.37 -3.57
N LYS A 26 2.66 6.58 -4.01
CA LYS A 26 1.71 7.47 -4.69
C LYS A 26 1.30 6.87 -6.04
N LEU A 27 0.03 7.04 -6.41
CA LEU A 27 -0.53 6.53 -7.66
C LEU A 27 0.15 7.11 -8.92
N GLU A 28 0.81 8.26 -8.83
CA GLU A 28 1.62 8.82 -9.92
C GLU A 28 2.79 7.90 -10.33
N TYR A 29 3.26 7.03 -9.43
CA TYR A 29 4.33 6.07 -9.70
C TYR A 29 3.83 4.67 -10.09
N VAL A 30 2.52 4.46 -10.15
CA VAL A 30 1.89 3.24 -10.66
C VAL A 30 1.57 3.47 -12.14
N SER A 31 2.46 3.00 -13.02
CA SER A 31 2.34 3.20 -14.47
C SER A 31 1.31 2.28 -15.15
N ASN A 32 0.88 1.21 -14.47
CA ASN A 32 -0.17 0.35 -15.00
C ASN A 32 -1.52 1.04 -14.76
N GLU A 33 -2.13 1.53 -15.84
CA GLU A 33 -3.34 2.37 -15.76
C GLU A 33 -4.55 1.64 -15.15
N TRP A 34 -4.67 0.32 -15.38
CA TRP A 34 -5.71 -0.48 -14.73
C TRP A 34 -5.51 -0.52 -13.20
N ALA A 35 -4.31 -0.85 -12.74
CA ALA A 35 -3.99 -0.88 -11.31
C ALA A 35 -4.17 0.50 -10.67
N LYS A 36 -3.75 1.57 -11.37
CA LYS A 36 -3.92 2.95 -10.93
C LYS A 36 -5.39 3.33 -10.79
N ALA A 37 -6.24 2.95 -11.75
CA ALA A 37 -7.67 3.18 -11.68
C ALA A 37 -8.31 2.40 -10.52
N VAL A 38 -7.95 1.13 -10.34
CA VAL A 38 -8.48 0.30 -9.23
C VAL A 38 -8.08 0.87 -7.86
N LEU A 39 -6.81 1.21 -7.66
CA LEU A 39 -6.31 1.73 -6.38
C LEU A 39 -6.73 3.19 -6.11
N GLY A 40 -7.09 3.94 -7.17
CA GLY A 40 -7.56 5.33 -7.09
C GLY A 40 -9.06 5.49 -6.87
N ASP A 41 -9.85 4.44 -7.12
CA ASP A 41 -11.31 4.44 -7.00
C ASP A 41 -11.74 4.27 -5.53
N VAL A 42 -11.64 5.36 -4.78
CA VAL A 42 -11.88 5.40 -3.32
C VAL A 42 -13.25 4.90 -2.92
N GLU A 43 -14.28 5.20 -3.72
CA GLU A 43 -15.67 4.86 -3.39
C GLU A 43 -15.92 3.35 -3.43
N ASN A 44 -15.28 2.66 -4.37
CA ASN A 44 -15.47 1.23 -4.59
C ASN A 44 -14.25 0.41 -4.17
N LEU A 45 -13.34 0.98 -3.38
CA LEU A 45 -12.11 0.33 -2.95
C LEU A 45 -12.42 -0.77 -1.91
N THR A 46 -11.95 -1.99 -2.16
CA THR A 46 -12.11 -3.15 -1.25
C THR A 46 -10.80 -3.93 -1.15
N GLU A 47 -10.67 -4.76 -0.12
CA GLU A 47 -9.48 -5.60 0.10
C GLU A 47 -9.28 -6.56 -1.10
N GLU A 48 -10.35 -7.14 -1.63
CA GLU A 48 -10.30 -8.06 -2.77
C GLU A 48 -9.82 -7.38 -4.06
N ARG A 49 -10.16 -6.10 -4.27
CA ARG A 49 -9.69 -5.35 -5.43
C ARG A 49 -8.20 -5.03 -5.31
N VAL A 50 -7.71 -4.71 -4.12
CA VAL A 50 -6.29 -4.50 -3.85
C VAL A 50 -5.51 -5.80 -4.05
N ASP A 51 -6.02 -6.91 -3.52
CA ASP A 51 -5.43 -8.24 -3.70
C ASP A 51 -5.45 -8.69 -5.17
N GLY A 52 -6.50 -8.33 -5.92
CA GLY A 52 -6.57 -8.56 -7.36
C GLY A 52 -5.45 -7.85 -8.12
N VAL A 53 -5.16 -6.60 -7.79
CA VAL A 53 -4.03 -5.84 -8.38
C VAL A 53 -2.70 -6.51 -8.07
N LEU A 54 -2.45 -6.85 -6.80
CA LEU A 54 -1.20 -7.49 -6.38
C LEU A 54 -1.03 -8.88 -7.00
N SER A 55 -2.10 -9.68 -7.04
CA SER A 55 -2.09 -11.01 -7.65
C SER A 55 -1.81 -10.95 -9.14
N GLN A 56 -2.43 -9.99 -9.86
CA GLN A 56 -2.16 -9.78 -11.28
C GLN A 56 -0.71 -9.35 -11.52
N TYR A 57 -0.18 -8.42 -10.71
CA TYR A 57 1.23 -8.05 -10.79
C TYR A 57 2.16 -9.25 -10.56
N LEU A 58 1.92 -10.06 -9.52
CA LEU A 58 2.75 -11.23 -9.23
C LEU A 58 2.71 -12.27 -10.36
N LYS A 59 1.56 -12.42 -11.02
CA LYS A 59 1.41 -13.26 -12.21
C LYS A 59 2.26 -12.72 -13.36
N ASP A 60 2.07 -11.45 -13.73
CA ASP A 60 2.79 -10.82 -14.85
C ASP A 60 4.32 -10.79 -14.60
N TYR A 61 4.72 -10.61 -13.33
CA TYR A 61 6.11 -10.66 -12.92
C TYR A 61 6.71 -12.06 -13.11
N LYS A 62 6.01 -13.12 -12.68
CA LYS A 62 6.45 -14.52 -12.86
C LYS A 62 6.53 -14.92 -14.34
N GLU A 63 5.64 -14.39 -15.17
CA GLU A 63 5.60 -14.63 -16.61
C GLU A 63 6.63 -13.79 -17.39
N GLY A 64 7.39 -12.91 -16.72
CA GLY A 64 8.36 -12.04 -17.37
C GLY A 64 7.75 -10.92 -18.22
N SER A 65 6.46 -10.63 -18.04
CA SER A 65 5.69 -9.69 -18.87
C SER A 65 5.38 -8.37 -18.16
N TRP A 66 5.88 -8.14 -16.94
CA TRP A 66 5.45 -7.00 -16.15
C TRP A 66 5.76 -5.64 -16.84
N GLU A 67 6.92 -5.51 -17.47
CA GLU A 67 7.32 -4.26 -18.12
C GLU A 67 6.45 -3.98 -19.35
N THR A 68 6.19 -5.00 -20.18
CA THR A 68 5.33 -4.87 -21.37
C THR A 68 3.86 -4.66 -21.03
N LYS A 69 3.44 -5.11 -19.83
CA LYS A 69 2.13 -4.83 -19.23
C LYS A 69 2.05 -3.47 -18.54
N GLY A 70 3.09 -2.65 -18.65
CA GLY A 70 3.11 -1.28 -18.14
C GLY A 70 3.27 -1.17 -16.63
N TRP A 71 3.67 -2.23 -15.93
CA TRP A 71 4.04 -2.13 -14.51
C TRP A 71 5.33 -1.30 -14.35
N PRO A 72 5.57 -0.68 -13.18
CA PRO A 72 6.75 0.16 -13.01
C PRO A 72 8.05 -0.63 -13.28
N ALA A 73 9.00 -0.05 -14.03
CA ALA A 73 10.25 -0.73 -14.35
C ALA A 73 11.22 -0.78 -13.15
N TYR A 74 11.30 0.31 -12.39
CA TYR A 74 12.18 0.43 -11.21
C TYR A 74 11.39 0.37 -9.90
N LEU A 75 11.89 -0.43 -8.95
CA LEU A 75 11.29 -0.66 -7.63
C LEU A 75 9.81 -1.08 -7.71
N SER A 76 9.46 -1.89 -8.71
CA SER A 76 8.07 -2.23 -9.05
C SER A 76 7.28 -2.80 -7.87
N ALA A 77 7.76 -3.90 -7.29
CA ALA A 77 7.14 -4.53 -6.13
C ALA A 77 7.06 -3.59 -4.92
N TYR A 78 8.08 -2.76 -4.70
CA TYR A 78 8.10 -1.81 -3.60
C TYR A 78 7.04 -0.71 -3.79
N LYS A 79 6.94 -0.12 -4.99
CA LYS A 79 5.92 0.89 -5.32
C LYS A 79 4.51 0.31 -5.14
N LEU A 80 4.25 -0.89 -5.69
CA LEU A 80 2.94 -1.52 -5.60
C LEU A 80 2.58 -1.93 -4.18
N SER A 81 3.51 -2.51 -3.40
CA SER A 81 3.25 -2.87 -2.01
C SER A 81 2.92 -1.63 -1.16
N LYS A 82 3.60 -0.48 -1.39
CA LYS A 82 3.31 0.77 -0.69
C LYS A 82 2.01 1.43 -1.18
N ALA A 83 1.67 1.34 -2.47
CA ALA A 83 0.39 1.79 -2.99
C ALA A 83 -0.78 0.96 -2.44
N ALA A 84 -0.64 -0.36 -2.37
CA ALA A 84 -1.61 -1.25 -1.76
C ALA A 84 -1.78 -0.97 -0.25
N MET A 85 -0.69 -0.72 0.48
CA MET A 85 -0.75 -0.32 1.89
C MET A 85 -1.50 1.00 2.09
N ASN A 86 -1.34 1.97 1.17
CA ASN A 86 -2.10 3.22 1.21
C ASN A 86 -3.59 2.99 0.94
N ALA A 87 -3.92 2.08 0.02
CA ALA A 87 -5.30 1.67 -0.25
C ALA A 87 -5.94 0.95 0.95
N ASP A 88 -5.23 -0.01 1.54
CA ASP A 88 -5.63 -0.74 2.76
C ASP A 88 -5.88 0.22 3.93
N THR A 89 -5.00 1.21 4.12
CA THR A 89 -5.18 2.27 5.13
C THR A 89 -6.54 2.97 4.99
N ARG A 90 -6.95 3.30 3.75
CA ARG A 90 -8.23 3.96 3.48
C ARG A 90 -9.41 3.02 3.72
N ILE A 91 -9.31 1.76 3.30
CA ILE A 91 -10.32 0.73 3.53
C ILE A 91 -10.56 0.57 5.03
N LEU A 92 -9.50 0.35 5.79
CA LEU A 92 -9.60 0.12 7.24
C LEU A 92 -10.08 1.36 7.99
N ALA A 93 -9.63 2.56 7.61
CA ALA A 93 -10.13 3.81 8.20
C ALA A 93 -11.65 3.98 8.01
N LYS A 94 -12.19 3.56 6.86
CA LYS A 94 -13.64 3.55 6.60
C LYS A 94 -14.37 2.45 7.38
N LYS A 95 -13.75 1.26 7.48
CA LYS A 95 -14.28 0.08 8.20
C LYS A 95 -14.35 0.30 9.72
N TYR A 96 -13.39 1.02 10.29
CA TYR A 96 -13.24 1.24 11.72
C TYR A 96 -13.16 2.73 12.09
N PRO A 97 -14.28 3.49 12.01
CA PRO A 97 -14.28 4.94 12.22
C PRO A 97 -13.86 5.37 13.64
N GLY A 98 -13.87 4.46 14.62
CA GLY A 98 -13.38 4.72 15.99
C GLY A 98 -11.87 4.60 16.18
N ILE A 99 -11.12 4.19 15.14
CA ILE A 99 -9.66 4.01 15.19
C ILE A 99 -9.02 5.04 14.25
N CYS A 100 -7.99 5.73 14.73
CA CYS A 100 -7.18 6.61 13.90
C CYS A 100 -6.21 5.78 13.05
N ILE A 101 -6.55 5.54 11.78
CA ILE A 101 -5.76 4.69 10.87
C ILE A 101 -5.15 5.56 9.77
N ASN A 102 -3.82 5.65 9.73
CA ASN A 102 -3.10 6.49 8.78
C ASN A 102 -1.84 5.79 8.24
N CYS A 103 -1.33 6.30 7.11
CA CYS A 103 -0.04 5.89 6.56
C CYS A 103 0.90 7.08 6.45
N VAL A 104 2.19 6.85 6.65
CA VAL A 104 3.21 7.92 6.61
C VAL A 104 4.46 7.48 5.85
N CYS A 105 5.05 8.39 5.08
CA CYS A 105 6.39 8.22 4.54
C CYS A 105 7.38 8.81 5.57
N PRO A 106 8.31 8.02 6.13
CA PRO A 106 9.29 8.54 7.09
C PRO A 106 10.39 9.38 6.45
N GLY A 107 10.38 9.53 5.11
CA GLY A 107 11.46 10.14 4.35
C GLY A 107 12.53 9.14 3.93
N TYR A 108 13.64 9.66 3.41
CA TYR A 108 14.80 8.88 3.03
C TYR A 108 15.75 8.74 4.23
N VAL A 109 15.54 7.68 5.01
CA VAL A 109 16.19 7.49 6.32
C VAL A 109 17.43 6.61 6.21
N LYS A 110 18.47 6.94 7.00
CA LYS A 110 19.72 6.17 7.16
C LYS A 110 19.46 4.85 7.89
N THR A 111 19.17 3.79 7.14
CA THR A 111 19.00 2.42 7.67
C THR A 111 19.64 1.39 6.73
N ASP A 112 19.68 0.13 7.14
CA ASP A 112 20.21 -0.97 6.32
C ASP A 112 19.55 -1.08 4.93
N ILE A 113 18.25 -0.75 4.80
CA ILE A 113 17.52 -0.86 3.52
C ILE A 113 18.13 0.04 2.43
N ASN A 114 18.79 1.12 2.85
CA ASN A 114 19.43 2.10 1.99
C ASN A 114 20.96 2.07 2.18
N TYR A 115 21.55 1.01 2.74
CA TYR A 115 22.99 0.93 3.01
C TYR A 115 23.52 2.14 3.80
N TYR A 116 22.77 2.57 4.83
CA TYR A 116 23.08 3.74 5.66
C TYR A 116 23.14 5.09 4.93
N THR A 117 22.58 5.17 3.71
CA THR A 117 22.35 6.43 2.99
C THR A 117 20.99 7.03 3.38
N GLY A 118 20.88 8.35 3.44
CA GLY A 118 19.69 9.05 3.92
C GLY A 118 19.99 10.45 4.44
N ILE A 119 18.95 11.16 4.87
CA ILE A 119 19.04 12.44 5.61
C ILE A 119 19.15 12.13 7.11
#